data_AF-A0A1E5QTX2-F1
#
_entry.id   AF-A0A1E5QTX2-F1
#
_cell.length_a   1.000
_cell.length_b   1.000
_cell.length_c   1.000
_cell.angle_alpha   90.00
_cell.angle_beta   90.00
_cell.angle_gamma   90.00
#
_symmetry.space_group_name_H-M   'P 1'
#
loop_
_entity.id
_entity.type
_entity.pdbx_description
1 polymer ?
#
loop_
_entity_poly.entity_id
_entity_poly.type
_entity_poly.pdbx_seq_one_letter_code
_entity_poly.pdbx_strand_id
1 'polypeptide(L)' 'MKIVTVNINDIPPQTPERIKEIEAIRDEDLDFSDIPLLDEEWLKNAQLIDHSKGDRPKPLSHKK' A
#
# COMPACT_ATOMS: atom_id res chain seq x y z
N MET A 1 1.85 21.56 7.73
CA MET A 1 2.30 20.18 7.43
C MET A 1 3.73 20.03 7.88
N LYS A 2 4.01 19.08 8.78
CA LYS A 2 5.37 18.77 9.24
C LYS A 2 5.73 17.43 8.63
N ILE A 3 6.66 17.41 7.68
CA ILE A 3 7.15 16.17 7.08
C ILE A 3 8.15 15.58 8.07
N VAL A 4 7.87 14.37 8.56
CA VAL A 4 8.76 13.61 9.44
C VAL A 4 9.38 12.49 8.62
N THR A 5 10.70 12.45 8.56
CA THR A 5 11.45 11.39 7.86
C THR A 5 11.95 10.39 8.89
N VAL A 6 11.61 9.11 8.73
CA VAL A 6 12.04 8.01 9.62
C VAL A 6 12.89 7.01 8.84
N ASN A 7 13.80 6.32 9.52
CA ASN A 7 14.54 5.22 8.89
C ASN A 7 13.61 4.02 8.73
N ILE A 8 13.74 3.28 7.63
CA ILE A 8 12.95 2.07 7.38
C ILE A 8 13.12 1.01 8.48
N ASN A 9 14.30 0.94 9.11
CA ASN A 9 14.58 0.01 10.21
C ASN A 9 13.88 0.41 11.52
N ASP A 10 13.41 1.65 11.62
CA ASP A 10 12.68 2.16 12.80
C ASP A 10 11.16 1.99 12.65
N ILE A 11 10.69 1.52 11.48
CA ILE A 11 9.27 1.25 11.21
C ILE A 11 8.91 -0.10 11.86
N PRO A 12 7.77 -0.21 12.55
CA PRO A 12 7.31 -1.48 13.11
C PRO A 12 7.26 -2.58 12.03
N PRO A 13 7.70 -3.81 12.33
CA PRO A 13 7.60 -4.92 11.39
C PRO A 13 6.13 -5.17 11.02
N GLN A 14 5.89 -5.51 9.76
CA GLN A 14 4.54 -5.77 9.25
C GLN A 14 4.08 -7.17 9.61
N THR A 15 3.76 -7.35 10.89
CA THR A 15 3.10 -8.55 11.37
C THR A 15 1.64 -8.59 10.91
N PRO A 16 1.00 -9.77 10.86
CA PRO A 16 -0.43 -9.86 10.56
C PRO A 16 -1.33 -9.04 11.50
N GLU A 17 -0.87 -8.81 12.74
CA GLU A 17 -1.56 -7.97 13.72
C GLU A 17 -1.48 -6.49 13.31
N ARG A 18 -0.30 -6.01 12.90
CA ARG A 18 -0.12 -4.64 12.42
C ARG A 18 -0.94 -4.35 11.16
N ILE A 19 -1.05 -5.32 10.24
CA ILE A 19 -1.87 -5.17 9.03
C ILE A 19 -3.35 -4.96 9.40
N LYS A 20 -3.89 -5.74 10.34
CA LYS A 20 -5.27 -5.57 10.82
C LYS A 20 -5.51 -4.23 11.50
N GLU A 21 -4.51 -3.73 12.24
CA GLU A 21 -4.59 -2.38 12.81
C GLU A 21 -4.69 -1.34 11.70
N ILE A 22 -3.83 -1.43 10.66
CA ILE A 22 -3.83 -0.52 9.52
C ILE A 22 -5.17 -0.56 8.76
N GLU A 23 -5.75 -1.75 8.54
CA GLU A 23 -7.07 -1.91 7.93
C GLU A 23 -8.21 -1.24 8.73
N ALA A 24 -8.01 -1.03 10.03
CA ALA A 24 -8.98 -0.38 10.90
C ALA A 24 -8.75 1.15 11.02
N ILE A 25 -7.63 1.68 10.54
CA ILE A 25 -7.35 3.12 10.48
C ILE A 25 -8.28 3.74 9.43
N ARG A 26 -8.85 4.92 9.74
CA ARG A 26 -9.67 5.67 8.77
C ARG A 26 -8.77 6.25 7.68
N ASP A 27 -9.29 6.39 6.47
CA ASP A 27 -8.54 6.93 5.33
C ASP A 27 -7.87 8.30 5.62
N GLU A 28 -8.53 9.15 6.41
CA GLU A 28 -8.03 10.48 6.82
C GLU A 28 -6.81 10.42 7.76
N ASP A 29 -6.64 9.29 8.44
CA ASP A 29 -5.64 9.05 9.47
C ASP A 29 -4.51 8.11 8.98
N LEU A 30 -4.56 7.65 7.72
CA LEU A 30 -3.53 6.82 7.10
C LEU A 30 -2.30 7.66 6.72
N ASP A 31 -1.13 7.26 7.23
CA ASP A 31 0.15 7.90 6.93
C ASP A 31 1.04 7.01 6.05
N PHE A 32 2.10 7.60 5.46
CA PHE A 32 3.05 6.87 4.61
C PHE A 32 3.76 5.71 5.32
N SER A 33 3.85 5.74 6.65
CA SER A 33 4.40 4.63 7.44
C SER A 33 3.50 3.40 7.51
N ASP A 34 2.21 3.56 7.20
CA ASP A 34 1.22 2.48 7.22
C ASP A 34 1.15 1.72 5.89
N ILE A 35 1.89 2.18 4.88
CA ILE A 35 1.94 1.50 3.58
C ILE A 35 2.75 0.20 3.72
N PRO A 36 2.14 -0.97 3.42
CA PRO A 36 2.85 -2.22 3.49
C PRO A 36 4.01 -2.30 2.49
N LEU A 37 5.04 -3.09 2.82
CA LEU A 37 6.16 -3.32 1.91
C LEU A 37 5.67 -4.16 0.73
N LEU A 38 6.12 -3.79 -0.46
CA LEU A 38 5.76 -4.50 -1.69
C LEU A 38 6.49 -5.85 -1.72
N ASP A 39 5.75 -6.94 -1.58
CA ASP A 39 6.28 -8.30 -1.64
C ASP A 39 6.12 -8.92 -3.05
N GLU A 40 6.69 -10.11 -3.22
CA GLU A 40 6.63 -10.82 -4.50
C GLU A 40 5.19 -11.23 -4.88
N GLU A 41 4.34 -11.52 -3.89
CA GLU A 41 2.94 -11.87 -4.12
C GLU A 41 2.14 -10.68 -4.64
N TRP A 42 2.37 -9.50 -4.08
CA TRP A 42 1.82 -8.24 -4.57
C TRP A 42 2.33 -7.96 -5.99
N LEU A 43 3.63 -8.10 -6.24
CA LEU A 43 4.24 -7.83 -7.54
C LEU A 43 3.69 -8.77 -8.64
N LYS A 44 3.42 -10.03 -8.30
CA LYS A 44 2.83 -11.01 -9.22
C LYS A 44 1.42 -10.63 -9.67
N ASN A 45 0.67 -9.94 -8.82
CA ASN A 45 -0.69 -9.47 -9.12
C ASN A 45 -0.72 -8.03 -9.66
N ALA A 46 0.41 -7.33 -9.63
CA ALA A 46 0.52 -5.96 -10.10
C ALA A 46 0.34 -5.88 -11.62
N GLN A 47 -0.43 -4.89 -12.07
CA GLN A 47 -0.59 -4.60 -13.50
C GLN A 47 0.35 -3.44 -13.88
N LEU A 48 1.30 -3.71 -14.77
CA LEU A 48 2.07 -2.64 -15.41
C LEU A 48 1.18 -1.94 -16.43
N ILE A 49 0.99 -0.63 -16.29
CA ILE A 49 0.17 0.18 -17.18
C ILE A 49 1.07 1.03 -18.07
N ASP A 50 0.99 0.80 -19.38
CA ASP A 50 1.69 1.60 -20.37
C ASP A 50 0.78 2.70 -20.91
N HIS A 51 0.90 3.89 -20.32
CA HIS A 51 0.10 5.06 -20.71
C HIS A 51 0.35 5.52 -22.15
N SER A 52 1.47 5.15 -22.78
CA SER A 52 1.76 5.50 -24.18
C SER A 52 0.88 4.74 -25.17
N LYS A 53 0.41 3.56 -24.79
CA LYS A 53 -0.46 2.69 -25.60
C LYS A 53 -1.95 2.96 -25.38
N GLY A 54 -2.28 3.91 -24.51
CA GLY A 54 -3.66 4.20 -24.12
C GLY A 54 -4.24 3.15 -23.17
N ASP A 55 -3.40 2.33 -22.53
CA ASP A 55 -3.84 1.38 -21.52
C ASP A 55 -4.48 2.11 -20.35
N ARG A 56 -5.58 1.55 -19.83
CA ARG A 56 -6.28 2.06 -18.65
C ARG A 56 -6.20 1.03 -17.53
N PRO A 57 -6.06 1.47 -16.27
CA PRO A 57 -6.18 0.56 -15.14
C PRO A 57 -7.51 -0.16 -15.23
N LYS A 58 -7.49 -1.49 -15.13
CA LYS A 58 -8.73 -2.24 -14.93
C LYS A 58 -9.22 -1.90 -13.52
N PRO A 59 -10.50 -1.56 -13.33
CA PRO A 59 -11.02 -1.35 -11.99
C PRO A 59 -10.83 -2.64 -11.18
N LEU A 60 -10.28 -2.52 -9.97
CA LEU A 60 -10.23 -3.62 -9.01
C LEU A 60 -11.67 -4.04 -8.73
N SER A 61 -12.13 -5.14 -9.33
CA SER A 61 -13.47 -5.64 -9.06
C SER A 61 -13.50 -6.12 -7.61
N HIS A 62 -14.17 -5.38 -6.73
CA HIS A 62 -14.53 -5.91 -5.42
C HIS A 62 -15.45 -7.11 -5.64
N LYS A 63 -14.91 -8.33 -5.58
CA LYS A 63 -15.76 -9.51 -5.35
C LYS A 63 -16.24 -9.39 -3.91
N LYS A 64 -17.56 -9.21 -3.77
CA LYS A 64 -18.29 -9.36 -2.51
C LYS A 64 -18.14 -10.77 -1.94
#